data_AF-A0A5R8PEG7-F1
#
_entry.id   AF-A0A5R8PEG7-F1
#
_cell.length_a   1.000
_cell.length_b   1.000
_cell.length_c   1.000
_cell.angle_alpha   90.00
_cell.angle_beta   90.00
_cell.angle_gamma   90.00
#
_symmetry.space_group_name_H-M   'P 1'
#
loop_
_entity.id
_entity.type
_entity.pdbx_description
1 polymer ?
#
loop_
_entity_poly.entity_id
_entity_poly.type
_entity_poly.pdbx_seq_one_letter_code
_entity_poly.pdbx_strand_id
1 'polypeptide(L)'
;MAIRERPGPANLDSTLVYGEPLETADGATIITVAHRYGRFSSGVRPVGVFTIRNGEAVWVPAVDVNRIALLGECLGLLSVVIVTLAVFRRPPWPDLSRHRTRRRSRSPE
;
A
#
# COMPACT_ATOMS: atom_id res chain seq x y z
N MET A 1 20.38 25.70 -40.66
CA MET A 1 18.97 25.50 -40.25
C MET A 1 18.89 24.12 -39.59
N ALA A 2 19.08 24.07 -38.27
CA ALA A 2 18.98 22.85 -37.47
C ALA A 2 17.87 23.07 -36.45
N ILE A 3 16.82 22.26 -36.58
CA ILE A 3 15.62 22.28 -35.78
C ILE A 3 16.03 21.88 -34.35
N ARG A 4 16.12 22.87 -33.45
CA ARG A 4 16.12 22.62 -32.02
C ARG A 4 14.73 22.11 -31.69
N GLU A 5 14.56 20.80 -31.63
CA GLU A 5 13.39 20.21 -30.99
C GLU A 5 13.39 20.70 -29.54
N ARG A 6 12.52 21.66 -29.26
CA ARG A 6 12.22 22.13 -27.93
C ARG A 6 11.32 21.03 -27.35
N PRO A 7 11.78 20.16 -26.44
CA PRO A 7 10.85 19.28 -25.74
C PRO A 7 9.79 20.18 -25.12
N GLY A 8 8.55 20.05 -25.60
CA GLY A 8 7.40 20.72 -25.01
C GLY A 8 7.32 20.32 -23.54
N PRO A 9 6.72 21.15 -22.67
CA PRO A 9 6.65 20.83 -21.26
C PRO A 9 5.87 19.51 -21.14
N ALA A 10 6.56 18.43 -20.74
CA ALA A 10 5.93 17.25 -20.19
C ALA A 10 5.34 17.67 -18.83
N ASN A 11 4.23 18.40 -18.88
CA ASN A 11 3.50 18.84 -17.71
C ASN A 11 2.28 17.95 -17.57
N LEU A 12 2.49 16.84 -16.87
CA LEU A 12 1.50 16.15 -16.05
C LEU A 12 2.31 15.53 -14.87
N ASP A 13 2.26 16.14 -13.68
CA ASP A 13 2.65 15.51 -12.39
C ASP A 13 4.14 15.43 -11.97
N SER A 14 5.03 16.33 -12.38
CA SER A 14 6.47 16.27 -12.04
C SER A 14 6.80 16.59 -10.57
N THR A 15 6.44 15.67 -9.68
CA THR A 15 6.79 15.68 -8.25
C THR A 15 8.02 14.82 -7.96
N LEU A 16 8.77 14.42 -9.00
CA LEU A 16 10.01 13.64 -8.89
C LEU A 16 11.23 14.57 -8.77
N VAL A 17 12.13 14.27 -7.84
CA VAL A 17 13.33 15.03 -7.50
C VAL A 17 14.52 14.08 -7.66
N TYR A 18 15.47 14.47 -8.50
CA TYR A 18 16.75 13.77 -8.64
C TYR A 18 17.81 14.49 -7.81
N GLY A 19 18.59 13.75 -7.04
CA GLY A 19 19.74 14.28 -6.31
C GLY A 19 20.95 14.48 -7.22
N GLU A 20 21.93 15.24 -6.74
CA GLU A 20 23.21 15.38 -7.43
C GLU A 20 23.88 14.01 -7.59
N PRO A 21 24.41 13.68 -8.78
CA PRO A 21 25.14 12.45 -8.98
C PRO A 21 26.38 12.38 -8.08
N LEU A 22 26.45 11.34 -7.26
CA LEU A 22 27.58 11.08 -6.37
C LEU A 22 28.46 9.99 -6.95
N GLU A 23 29.72 10.31 -7.20
CA GLU A 23 30.71 9.30 -7.59
C GLU A 23 31.31 8.63 -6.35
N THR A 24 31.26 7.30 -6.35
CA THR A 24 31.90 6.47 -5.32
C THR A 24 33.34 6.17 -5.73
N ALA A 25 34.23 5.91 -4.75
CA ALA A 25 35.63 5.55 -4.99
C ALA A 25 35.83 4.38 -5.97
N ASP A 26 34.82 3.51 -6.09
CA ASP A 26 34.80 2.34 -6.98
C ASP A 26 34.41 2.67 -8.44
N GLY A 27 34.26 3.96 -8.78
CA GLY A 27 33.86 4.43 -10.11
C GLY A 27 32.36 4.28 -10.40
N ALA A 28 31.53 4.04 -9.36
CA ALA A 28 30.09 3.96 -9.50
C ALA A 28 29.43 5.34 -9.34
N THR A 29 28.51 5.69 -10.23
CA THR A 29 27.69 6.90 -10.12
C THR A 29 26.36 6.57 -9.45
N ILE A 30 26.06 7.27 -8.36
CA ILE A 30 24.84 7.09 -7.57
C ILE A 30 23.93 8.30 -7.80
N ILE A 31 22.71 8.05 -8.29
CA ILE A 31 21.69 9.09 -8.49
C ILE A 31 20.50 8.76 -7.59
N THR A 32 20.25 9.60 -6.59
CA THR A 32 19.11 9.43 -5.68
C THR A 32 17.83 9.96 -6.33
N VAL A 33 16.72 9.27 -6.10
CA VAL A 33 15.41 9.63 -6.64
C VAL A 33 14.43 9.74 -5.49
N ALA A 34 13.76 10.88 -5.41
CA ALA A 34 12.72 11.15 -4.43
C ALA A 34 11.46 11.66 -5.10
N HIS A 35 10.34 11.48 -4.43
CA HIS A 35 9.04 11.99 -4.85
C HIS A 35 8.54 12.94 -3.76
N ARG A 36 8.41 14.21 -4.11
CA ARG A 36 7.69 15.18 -3.28
C ARG A 36 6.20 14.85 -3.35
N TYR A 37 5.46 15.10 -2.27
CA TYR A 37 4.00 14.94 -2.25
C TYR A 37 3.41 16.05 -1.40
N GLY A 38 2.14 16.41 -1.65
CA GLY A 38 1.64 17.67 -1.09
C GLY A 38 0.13 17.93 -1.06
N ARG A 39 -0.75 17.00 -1.45
CA ARG A 39 -2.19 17.33 -1.50
C ARG A 39 -2.83 17.50 -0.11
N PHE A 40 -2.36 16.74 0.89
CA PHE A 40 -2.86 16.77 2.27
C PHE A 40 -1.75 16.87 3.33
N SER A 41 -0.50 16.66 2.94
CA SER A 41 0.70 16.77 3.78
C SER A 41 1.90 16.99 2.85
N SER A 42 2.72 18.00 3.15
CA SER A 42 3.91 18.34 2.37
C SER A 42 5.11 17.54 2.87
N GLY A 43 5.79 16.83 1.98
CA GLY A 43 6.99 16.06 2.31
C GLY A 43 7.74 15.56 1.08
N VAL A 44 8.92 14.98 1.31
CA VAL A 44 9.75 14.31 0.31
C VAL A 44 9.89 12.85 0.72
N ARG A 45 9.47 11.93 -0.15
CA ARG A 45 9.61 10.49 0.07
C ARG A 45 10.71 9.95 -0.83
N PRO A 46 11.75 9.29 -0.30
CA PRO A 46 12.71 8.59 -1.16
C PRO A 46 12.00 7.48 -1.94
N VAL A 47 12.28 7.41 -3.24
CA VAL A 47 11.73 6.38 -4.15
C VAL A 47 12.74 5.28 -4.36
N GLY A 48 14.01 5.64 -4.48
CA GLY A 48 15.11 4.71 -4.65
C GLY A 48 16.36 5.39 -5.16
N VAL A 49 17.30 4.57 -5.62
CA VAL A 49 18.62 4.99 -6.05
C VAL A 49 18.97 4.25 -7.34
N PHE A 50 19.47 4.98 -8.33
CA PHE A 50 20.13 4.40 -9.49
C PHE A 50 21.63 4.30 -9.22
N THR A 51 22.21 3.14 -9.45
CA THR A 51 23.65 2.92 -9.41
C THR A 51 24.12 2.56 -10.81
N ILE A 52 25.01 3.36 -11.37
CA ILE A 52 25.60 3.14 -12.68
C ILE A 52 27.06 2.72 -12.47
N ARG A 53 27.44 1.54 -12.96
CA ARG A 53 28.80 1.03 -12.88
C ARG A 53 29.16 0.31 -14.18
N ASN A 54 30.30 0.64 -14.77
CA ASN A 54 30.79 0.02 -16.02
C ASN A 54 29.77 0.06 -17.18
N GLY A 55 28.95 1.11 -17.25
CA GLY A 55 27.89 1.25 -18.26
C GLY A 55 26.60 0.45 -17.97
N GLU A 56 26.55 -0.28 -16.86
CA GLU A 56 25.33 -0.97 -16.40
C GLU A 56 24.60 -0.12 -15.34
N ALA A 57 23.29 0.07 -15.52
CA ALA A 57 22.45 0.79 -14.58
C ALA A 57 21.57 -0.19 -13.78
N VAL A 58 21.70 -0.14 -12.46
CA VAL A 58 20.91 -0.95 -11.51
C VAL A 58 20.01 -0.04 -10.69
N TRP A 59 18.75 -0.44 -10.52
CA TRP A 59 17.77 0.27 -9.70
C TRP A 59 17.62 -0.40 -8.33
N VAL A 60 17.71 0.39 -7.26
CA VAL A 60 17.50 -0.05 -5.88
C VAL A 60 16.34 0.74 -5.28
N PRO A 61 15.17 0.11 -5.03
CA PRO A 61 14.01 0.82 -4.47
C PRO A 61 14.18 1.14 -2.97
N ALA A 62 13.68 2.30 -2.55
CA ALA A 62 13.57 2.67 -1.14
C ALA A 62 12.25 2.14 -0.55
N VAL A 63 12.27 0.90 -0.06
CA VAL A 63 11.10 0.24 0.53
C VAL A 63 11.04 0.50 2.04
N ASP A 64 9.97 1.15 2.49
CA ASP A 64 9.68 1.35 3.92
C ASP A 64 8.88 0.15 4.46
N VAL A 65 9.61 -0.84 4.97
CA VAL A 65 9.03 -2.07 5.52
C VAL A 65 8.19 -1.79 6.77
N ASN A 66 8.55 -0.80 7.57
CA ASN A 66 7.82 -0.45 8.79
C ASN A 66 6.42 0.10 8.46
N ARG A 67 6.31 0.97 7.44
CA ARG A 67 5.00 1.41 6.93
C ARG A 67 4.16 0.25 6.39
N ILE A 68 4.78 -0.68 5.66
CA ILE A 68 4.07 -1.84 5.12
C ILE A 68 3.54 -2.71 6.27
N ALA A 69 4.36 -2.96 7.28
CA ALA A 69 3.98 -3.72 8.47
C ALA A 69 2.83 -3.04 9.22
N LEU A 70 2.92 -1.73 9.46
CA LEU A 70 1.88 -0.96 10.13
C LEU A 70 0.55 -0.99 9.36
N LEU A 71 0.58 -0.89 8.03
CA LEU A 71 -0.62 -1.02 7.20
C LEU A 71 -1.23 -2.42 7.32
N GLY A 72 -0.39 -3.46 7.30
CA GLY A 72 -0.82 -4.84 7.51
C GLY A 72 -1.48 -5.03 8.87
N GLU A 73 -0.88 -4.49 9.93
CA GLU A 73 -1.42 -4.53 11.29
C GLU A 73 -2.76 -3.79 11.40
N CYS A 74 -2.85 -2.57 10.86
CA CYS A 74 -4.09 -1.80 10.85
C CYS A 74 -5.22 -2.52 10.12
N LEU A 75 -4.93 -3.08 8.94
CA LEU A 75 -5.91 -3.85 8.16
C LEU A 75 -6.31 -5.14 8.89
N GLY A 76 -5.35 -5.82 9.53
CA GLY A 76 -5.60 -7.00 10.34
C GLY A 76 -6.51 -6.70 11.53
N LEU A 77 -6.19 -5.68 12.32
CA LEU A 77 -7.00 -5.23 13.45
C LEU A 77 -8.40 -4.79 13.01
N LEU A 78 -8.50 -4.01 11.93
CA LEU A 78 -9.77 -3.57 11.38
C LEU A 78 -10.65 -4.76 10.95
N SER A 79 -10.05 -5.74 10.28
CA SER A 79 -10.73 -6.98 9.90
C SER A 79 -11.27 -7.72 11.12
N VAL A 80 -10.44 -7.91 12.16
CA VAL A 80 -10.86 -8.56 13.41
C VAL A 80 -12.03 -7.84 14.06
N VAL A 81 -11.99 -6.50 14.12
CA VAL A 81 -13.09 -5.70 14.67
C VAL A 81 -14.37 -5.91 13.85
N ILE A 82 -14.29 -5.86 12.52
CA ILE A 82 -15.45 -6.05 11.64
C ILE A 82 -16.05 -7.45 11.81
N VAL A 83 -15.21 -8.49 11.81
CA VAL A 83 -15.65 -9.88 11.99
C VAL A 83 -16.30 -10.05 13.36
N THR A 84 -15.68 -9.52 14.42
CA THR A 84 -16.23 -9.55 15.77
C THR A 84 -17.60 -8.87 15.81
N LEU A 85 -17.73 -7.67 15.24
CA LEU A 85 -19.00 -6.95 15.16
C LEU A 85 -20.04 -7.69 14.31
N ALA A 86 -19.63 -8.36 13.24
CA ALA A 86 -20.52 -9.16 12.40
C ALA A 86 -21.11 -10.34 13.18
N VAL A 87 -20.26 -11.05 13.93
CA VAL A 87 -20.70 -12.14 14.82
C VAL A 87 -21.64 -11.62 15.90
N PHE A 88 -21.36 -10.45 16.49
CA PHE A 88 -22.26 -9.85 17.49
C PHE A 88 -23.58 -9.35 16.91
N ARG A 89 -23.59 -8.79 15.68
CA ARG A 89 -24.79 -8.21 15.06
C ARG A 89 -25.70 -9.23 14.40
N ARG A 90 -25.12 -10.26 13.77
CA ARG A 90 -25.85 -11.35 13.13
C ARG A 90 -25.24 -12.65 13.61
N PRO A 91 -25.55 -13.02 14.86
CA PRO A 91 -25.07 -14.28 15.39
C PRO A 91 -25.39 -15.41 14.41
N PRO A 92 -24.39 -16.19 13.99
CA PRO A 92 -24.59 -17.25 13.01
C PRO A 92 -25.28 -18.48 13.60
N TRP A 93 -25.65 -18.45 14.89
CA TRP A 93 -26.30 -19.61 15.48
C TRP A 93 -27.68 -19.82 14.86
N PRO A 94 -27.99 -21.07 14.45
CA PRO A 94 -29.31 -21.47 14.03
C PRO A 94 -30.35 -21.02 15.06
N ASP A 95 -31.47 -20.49 14.59
CA ASP A 95 -32.55 -20.01 15.45
C ASP A 95 -32.97 -21.12 16.42
N LEU A 96 -32.68 -20.91 17.71
CA LEU A 96 -32.96 -21.84 18.80
C LEU A 96 -34.40 -21.74 19.28
N SER A 97 -35.27 -21.04 18.54
CA SER A 97 -36.71 -21.04 18.74
C SER A 97 -37.19 -22.50 18.78
N ARG A 98 -37.29 -23.03 20.00
CA ARG A 98 -37.62 -24.43 20.27
C ARG A 98 -38.92 -24.72 19.53
N HIS A 99 -38.86 -25.51 18.46
CA HIS A 99 -40.03 -26.19 17.94
C HIS A 99 -40.50 -27.12 19.06
N ARG A 100 -41.35 -26.60 19.95
CA ARG A 100 -42.07 -27.35 20.96
C ARG A 100 -42.99 -28.26 20.19
N THR A 101 -42.49 -29.45 19.87
CA THR A 101 -43.24 -30.56 19.32
C THR A 101 -44.36 -30.78 20.31
N ARG A 102 -45.55 -30.27 19.99
CA ARG A 102 -46.73 -30.39 20.81
C ARG A 102 -47.07 -31.88 20.74
N ARG A 103 -46.59 -32.64 21.74
CA ARG A 103 -46.93 -34.05 21.92
C ARG A 103 -48.44 -34.09 22.12
N ARG A 104 -49.16 -34.29 21.02
CA ARG A 104 -50.61 -34.42 20.97
C ARG A 104 -50.92 -35.69 21.75
N SER A 105 -51.33 -35.55 23.00
CA SER A 105 -51.91 -36.63 23.77
C SER A 105 -53.18 -37.05 23.06
N ARG A 106 -53.05 -38.07 22.22
CA ARG A 106 -54.15 -38.87 21.71
C ARG A 106 -54.56 -39.75 22.88
N SER A 107 -55.62 -39.37 23.60
CA SER A 107 -56.36 -40.33 24.42
C SER A 107 -57.43 -40.95 23.54
N PRO A 108 -57.57 -42.28 23.55
CA PRO A 108 -58.74 -42.96 23.00
C PRO A 108 -59.90 -42.80 23.99
N GLU A 109 -61.09 -42.67 23.41
CA GLU A 109 -62.45 -42.99 23.89
C GLU A 109 -62.94 -42.43 25.23
#